data_AF-A0A7Y3PC52-F1
#
_entry.id   AF-A0A7Y3PC52-F1
#
_cell.length_a   1.000
_cell.length_b   1.000
_cell.length_c   1.000
_cell.angle_alpha   90.00
_cell.angle_beta   90.00
_cell.angle_gamma   90.00
#
_symmetry.space_group_name_H-M   'P 1'
#
loop_
_entity.id
_entity.type
_entity.pdbx_description
1 polymer ?
#
loop_
_entity_poly.entity_id
_entity_poly.type
_entity_poly.pdbx_seq_one_letter_code
_entity_poly.pdbx_strand_id
1 'polypeptide(L)'
;MDLAERLLALDEFYGQLQLLERAVGGKRILSECDGRMKWPRRGVYFFFEDGEFRDDGVTPRVVRVGTHALRPSKSTLWGRLSQHKGNVGGSMPGGGNHRGSIFRLHVGTALLTAGDWPEAVRLSWGFGNTAKGVVREGEYPVEVAVSQRVGSMPFLWVDVDDEPDYGSDRGVIESGAIALLSNAGRPAIDPPASSWLGQLANREAIRTSGLWNVEHVQSSPSVGFLDVFSRHVGAMAPE
;
A
#
# COMPACT_ATOMS: atom_id res chain seq x y z
N MET A 1 -21.55 -0.09 -10.80
CA MET A 1 -21.78 0.19 -9.38
C MET A 1 -22.14 1.66 -9.27
N ASP A 2 -23.35 1.96 -8.84
CA ASP A 2 -23.75 3.34 -8.54
C ASP A 2 -23.18 3.82 -7.19
N LEU A 3 -23.48 5.06 -6.80
CA LEU A 3 -22.95 5.65 -5.57
C LEU A 3 -23.44 4.91 -4.31
N ALA A 4 -24.71 4.51 -4.27
CA ALA A 4 -25.31 3.86 -3.10
C ALA A 4 -24.78 2.44 -2.93
N GLU A 5 -24.68 1.68 -4.03
CA GLU A 5 -24.04 0.36 -4.06
C GLU A 5 -22.58 0.44 -3.59
N ARG A 6 -21.85 1.49 -4.00
CA ARG A 6 -20.46 1.69 -3.60
C ARG A 6 -20.32 2.01 -2.12
N LEU A 7 -21.21 2.83 -1.55
CA LEU A 7 -21.23 3.13 -0.11
C LEU A 7 -21.44 1.85 0.71
N LEU A 8 -22.44 1.04 0.35
CA LEU A 8 -22.71 -0.23 1.04
C LEU A 8 -21.54 -1.20 0.95
N ALA A 9 -20.94 -1.34 -0.24
CA ALA A 9 -19.77 -2.18 -0.45
C ALA A 9 -18.54 -1.69 0.36
N LEU A 10 -18.37 -0.37 0.50
CA LEU A 10 -17.33 0.21 1.35
C LEU A 10 -17.58 -0.09 2.82
N ASP A 11 -18.81 0.06 3.31
CA ASP A 11 -19.15 -0.24 4.70
C ASP A 11 -18.92 -1.73 5.02
N GLU A 12 -19.30 -2.62 4.11
CA GLU A 12 -19.00 -4.05 4.22
C GLU A 12 -17.49 -4.31 4.26
N PHE A 13 -16.73 -3.72 3.32
CA PHE A 13 -15.27 -3.85 3.27
C PHE A 13 -14.59 -3.39 4.56
N TYR A 14 -14.97 -2.23 5.10
CA TYR A 14 -14.40 -1.72 6.35
C TYR A 14 -14.87 -2.52 7.57
N GLY A 15 -16.08 -3.10 7.55
CA GLY A 15 -16.52 -4.09 8.52
C GLY A 15 -15.59 -5.31 8.55
N GLN A 16 -15.20 -5.83 7.37
CA GLN A 16 -14.22 -6.91 7.26
C GLN A 16 -12.83 -6.50 7.74
N LEU A 17 -12.37 -5.27 7.46
CA LEU A 17 -11.11 -4.76 8.02
C LEU A 17 -11.14 -4.67 9.54
N GLN A 18 -12.28 -4.35 10.15
CA GLN A 18 -12.42 -4.32 11.61
C GLN A 18 -12.33 -5.72 12.21
N LEU A 19 -12.96 -6.73 11.59
CA LEU A 19 -12.82 -8.13 12.01
C LEU A 19 -11.38 -8.61 11.86
N LEU A 20 -10.75 -8.28 10.73
CA LEU A 20 -9.35 -8.61 10.47
C LEU A 20 -8.43 -7.98 11.51
N GLU A 21 -8.65 -6.71 11.85
CA GLU A 21 -7.88 -6.01 12.88
C GLU A 21 -7.97 -6.72 14.23
N ARG A 22 -9.16 -7.17 14.64
CA ARG A 22 -9.32 -7.95 15.87
C ARG A 22 -8.57 -9.28 15.79
N ALA A 23 -8.68 -9.99 14.66
CA ALA A 23 -8.04 -11.28 14.43
C ALA A 23 -6.50 -11.20 14.52
N VAL A 24 -5.88 -10.14 13.99
CA VAL A 24 -4.42 -9.96 14.04
C VAL A 24 -3.94 -9.20 15.28
N GLY A 25 -4.85 -8.82 16.19
CA GLY A 25 -4.53 -8.09 17.42
C GLY A 25 -4.07 -6.65 17.17
N GLY A 26 -4.77 -5.93 16.31
CA GLY A 26 -4.51 -4.52 15.97
C GLY A 26 -3.66 -4.31 14.72
N LYS A 27 -3.73 -3.10 14.15
CA LYS A 27 -2.77 -2.66 13.12
C LYS A 27 -1.32 -2.78 13.62
N ARG A 28 -0.39 -3.05 12.71
CA ARG A 28 1.06 -3.01 12.98
C ARG A 28 1.67 -1.76 12.39
N ILE A 29 2.69 -1.21 13.04
CA ILE A 29 3.53 -0.14 12.48
C ILE A 29 4.71 -0.79 11.77
N LEU A 30 4.94 -0.47 10.50
CA LEU A 30 5.94 -1.18 9.69
C LEU A 30 7.37 -1.03 10.22
N SER A 31 7.72 0.14 10.77
CA SER A 31 9.03 0.39 11.37
C SER A 31 9.33 -0.52 12.58
N GLU A 32 8.29 -0.94 13.29
CA GLU A 32 8.35 -1.81 14.49
C GLU A 32 8.36 -3.30 14.14
N CYS A 33 8.14 -3.66 12.86
CA CYS A 33 8.03 -5.04 12.43
C CYS A 33 9.40 -5.65 12.07
N ASP A 34 9.59 -6.95 12.31
CA ASP A 34 10.77 -7.68 11.81
C ASP A 34 10.43 -9.10 11.31
N GLY A 35 11.41 -9.77 10.71
CA GLY A 35 11.23 -11.09 10.11
C GLY A 35 11.10 -12.26 11.10
N ARG A 36 11.26 -12.02 12.41
CA ARG A 36 11.07 -13.02 13.46
C ARG A 36 9.62 -13.08 13.93
N MET A 37 8.82 -12.06 13.61
CA MET A 37 7.38 -12.09 13.84
C MET A 37 6.70 -13.15 12.97
N LYS A 38 5.50 -13.57 13.41
CA LYS A 38 4.69 -14.55 12.67
C LYS A 38 4.01 -13.84 11.50
N TRP A 39 4.56 -14.05 10.31
CA TRP A 39 3.97 -13.57 9.06
C TRP A 39 3.41 -14.75 8.27
N PRO A 40 2.25 -14.58 7.60
CA PRO A 40 1.82 -15.57 6.63
C PRO A 40 2.81 -15.63 5.47
N ARG A 41 2.84 -16.78 4.79
CA ARG A 41 3.69 -16.95 3.62
C ARG A 41 3.26 -16.00 2.51
N ARG A 42 1.95 -15.89 2.29
CA ARG A 42 1.33 -15.07 1.25
C ARG A 42 0.12 -14.30 1.78
N GLY A 43 -0.29 -13.24 1.09
CA GLY A 43 -1.40 -12.42 1.56
C GLY A 43 -1.56 -11.08 0.84
N VAL A 44 -2.57 -10.33 1.26
CA VAL A 44 -2.82 -8.96 0.83
C VAL A 44 -2.67 -8.04 2.04
N TYR A 45 -1.99 -6.91 1.87
CA TYR A 45 -1.79 -5.90 2.91
C TYR A 45 -2.52 -4.60 2.59
N PHE A 46 -2.96 -3.92 3.65
CA PHE A 46 -3.71 -2.67 3.60
C PHE A 46 -3.02 -1.65 4.50
N PHE A 47 -2.40 -0.62 3.93
CA PHE A 47 -1.77 0.47 4.68
C PHE A 47 -2.76 1.61 4.89
N PHE A 48 -2.58 2.26 6.04
CA PHE A 48 -3.24 3.48 6.48
C PHE A 48 -2.17 4.56 6.66
N GLU A 49 -2.57 5.81 6.70
CA GLU A 49 -1.65 6.94 6.89
C GLU A 49 -2.24 7.90 7.92
N ASP A 50 -1.39 8.43 8.79
CA ASP A 50 -1.83 9.37 9.81
C ASP A 50 -2.46 10.62 9.18
N GLY A 51 -3.59 11.07 9.73
CA GLY A 51 -4.40 12.15 9.17
C GLY A 51 -5.35 11.76 8.04
N GLU A 52 -5.31 10.53 7.56
CA GLU A 52 -6.20 10.05 6.49
C GLU A 52 -7.38 9.24 7.06
N PHE A 53 -8.57 9.84 7.01
CA PHE A 53 -9.79 9.26 7.57
C PHE A 53 -10.87 9.10 6.50
N ARG A 54 -11.84 8.22 6.79
CA ARG A 54 -13.12 8.17 6.11
C ARG A 54 -13.92 9.45 6.37
N ASP A 55 -15.03 9.61 5.66
CA ASP A 55 -15.93 10.78 5.80
C ASP A 55 -16.50 10.95 7.22
N ASP A 56 -16.44 9.91 8.05
CA ASP A 56 -16.80 9.98 9.48
C ASP A 56 -15.78 10.75 10.35
N GLY A 57 -14.60 11.06 9.80
CA GLY A 57 -13.53 11.81 10.47
C GLY A 57 -12.79 11.04 11.57
N VAL A 58 -13.08 9.75 11.78
CA VAL A 58 -12.51 8.95 12.87
C VAL A 58 -11.97 7.60 12.43
N THR A 59 -12.54 6.99 11.40
CA THR A 59 -12.10 5.69 10.89
C THR A 59 -10.93 5.90 9.91
N PRO A 60 -9.72 5.37 10.16
CA PRO A 60 -8.61 5.54 9.24
C PRO A 60 -8.93 4.93 7.86
N ARG A 61 -8.68 5.68 6.79
CA ARG A 61 -8.90 5.17 5.42
C ARG A 61 -7.68 4.40 4.91
N VAL A 62 -7.93 3.38 4.11
CA VAL A 62 -6.87 2.67 3.40
C VAL A 62 -6.27 3.58 2.33
N VAL A 63 -4.94 3.74 2.35
CA VAL A 63 -4.21 4.56 1.37
C VAL A 63 -3.41 3.72 0.37
N ARG A 64 -3.23 2.43 0.62
CA ARG A 64 -2.48 1.53 -0.25
C ARG A 64 -2.92 0.09 -0.01
N VAL A 65 -3.22 -0.61 -1.08
CA VAL A 65 -3.46 -2.06 -1.07
C VAL A 65 -2.40 -2.73 -1.90
N GLY A 66 -1.80 -3.81 -1.41
CA GLY A 66 -0.87 -4.57 -2.21
C GLY A 66 -0.78 -6.04 -1.87
N THR A 67 -0.31 -6.82 -2.82
CA THR A 67 0.09 -8.21 -2.61
C THR A 67 1.53 -8.46 -3.05
N HIS A 68 1.96 -9.71 -3.01
CA HIS A 68 3.18 -10.21 -3.62
C HIS A 68 2.90 -11.52 -4.34
N ALA A 69 3.74 -11.83 -5.33
CA ALA A 69 3.75 -13.10 -6.04
C ALA A 69 2.43 -13.46 -6.76
N LEU A 70 1.88 -12.56 -7.59
CA LEU A 70 0.88 -12.90 -8.63
C LEU A 70 1.46 -13.77 -9.76
N ARG A 71 2.78 -13.96 -9.77
CA ARG A 71 3.52 -14.91 -10.60
C ARG A 71 4.36 -15.81 -9.70
N PRO A 72 4.72 -17.04 -10.13
CA PRO A 72 5.57 -17.94 -9.36
C PRO A 72 6.84 -17.22 -8.86
N SER A 73 6.97 -17.14 -7.53
CA SER A 73 8.07 -16.45 -6.87
C SER A 73 8.37 -17.10 -5.52
N LYS A 74 9.65 -17.04 -5.10
CA LYS A 74 10.08 -17.45 -3.76
C LYS A 74 9.86 -16.36 -2.71
N SER A 75 9.39 -15.17 -3.10
CA SER A 75 9.13 -14.06 -2.17
C SER A 75 7.96 -14.35 -1.23
N THR A 76 8.09 -13.90 0.02
CA THR A 76 7.06 -14.00 1.07
C THR A 76 6.45 -12.62 1.36
N LEU A 77 5.36 -12.59 2.14
CA LEU A 77 4.72 -11.33 2.54
C LEU A 77 5.72 -10.42 3.24
N TRP A 78 6.42 -10.96 4.25
CA TRP A 78 7.47 -10.22 4.94
C TRP A 78 8.62 -9.80 4.00
N GLY A 79 8.99 -10.65 3.05
CA GLY A 79 9.98 -10.29 2.02
C GLY A 79 9.57 -9.04 1.24
N ARG A 80 8.27 -8.86 0.95
CA ARG A 80 7.75 -7.66 0.30
C ARG A 80 7.65 -6.46 1.26
N LEU A 81 7.10 -6.67 2.47
CA LEU A 81 6.98 -5.61 3.48
C LEU A 81 8.33 -5.03 3.90
N SER A 82 9.35 -5.88 4.06
CA SER A 82 10.72 -5.43 4.37
C SER A 82 11.34 -4.57 3.25
N GLN A 83 11.01 -4.84 1.98
CA GLN A 83 11.40 -3.94 0.88
C GLN A 83 10.74 -2.57 0.98
N HIS A 84 9.50 -2.51 1.46
CA HIS A 84 8.81 -1.23 1.73
C HIS A 84 9.42 -0.52 2.95
N LYS A 85 9.71 -1.27 4.02
CA LYS A 85 10.34 -0.77 5.26
C LYS A 85 11.68 -0.09 4.99
N GLY A 86 12.47 -0.67 4.09
CA GLY A 86 13.83 -0.21 3.80
C GLY A 86 14.88 -0.93 4.63
N ASN A 87 16.13 -0.51 4.48
CA ASN A 87 17.29 -1.18 5.06
C ASN A 87 17.40 -0.84 6.55
N VAL A 88 17.53 -1.84 7.42
CA VAL A 88 17.79 -1.60 8.86
C VAL A 88 19.28 -1.43 9.14
N GLY A 89 20.16 -2.06 8.34
CA GLY A 89 21.61 -1.98 8.47
C GLY A 89 22.31 -1.94 7.12
N GLY A 90 23.62 -2.20 7.11
CA GLY A 90 24.45 -2.16 5.90
C GLY A 90 25.05 -0.78 5.64
N SER A 91 25.46 -0.52 4.39
CA SER A 91 26.19 0.70 4.02
C SER A 91 25.33 1.96 3.95
N MET A 92 24.01 1.82 3.85
CA MET A 92 23.03 2.93 3.79
C MET A 92 21.82 2.61 4.69
N PRO A 93 22.01 2.57 6.03
CA PRO A 93 20.97 2.19 6.98
C PRO A 93 19.84 3.24 7.02
N GLY A 94 18.60 2.79 7.17
CA GLY A 94 17.43 3.65 7.08
C GLY A 94 17.03 4.03 5.64
N GLY A 95 17.90 3.81 4.65
CA GLY A 95 17.56 3.99 3.24
C GLY A 95 16.67 2.87 2.70
N GLY A 96 16.66 2.68 1.38
CA GLY A 96 15.91 1.60 0.75
C GLY A 96 16.19 1.53 -0.75
N ASN A 97 15.22 1.01 -1.50
CA ASN A 97 15.38 0.81 -2.92
C ASN A 97 14.05 1.05 -3.66
N HIS A 98 13.81 2.29 -4.07
CA HIS A 98 12.65 2.68 -4.85
C HIS A 98 12.57 1.96 -6.21
N ARG A 99 13.72 1.59 -6.80
CA ARG A 99 13.76 0.85 -8.07
C ARG A 99 13.22 -0.58 -7.94
N GLY A 100 13.26 -1.16 -6.74
CA GLY A 100 12.64 -2.45 -6.43
C GLY A 100 11.23 -2.36 -5.83
N SER A 101 10.75 -1.14 -5.56
CA SER A 101 9.55 -0.91 -4.77
C SER A 101 8.77 0.28 -5.30
N ILE A 102 7.76 -0.01 -6.13
CA ILE A 102 6.93 1.03 -6.76
C ILE A 102 6.26 1.95 -5.73
N PHE A 103 5.92 1.41 -4.56
CA PHE A 103 5.36 2.21 -3.47
C PHE A 103 6.36 3.26 -2.98
N ARG A 104 7.63 2.86 -2.75
CA ARG A 104 8.70 3.78 -2.37
C ARG A 104 8.98 4.80 -3.48
N LEU A 105 8.93 4.37 -4.74
CA LEU A 105 9.07 5.28 -5.88
C LEU A 105 8.03 6.40 -5.81
N HIS A 106 6.75 6.07 -5.64
CA HIS A 106 5.68 7.06 -5.62
C HIS A 106 5.72 7.99 -4.41
N VAL A 107 6.00 7.46 -3.22
CA VAL A 107 6.18 8.31 -2.03
C VAL A 107 7.36 9.26 -2.24
N GLY A 108 8.46 8.78 -2.81
CA GLY A 108 9.62 9.60 -3.12
C GLY A 108 9.34 10.71 -4.13
N THR A 109 8.55 10.44 -5.18
CA THR A 109 8.20 11.52 -6.14
C THR A 109 7.38 12.61 -5.48
N ALA A 110 6.47 12.26 -4.57
CA ALA A 110 5.71 13.25 -3.82
C ALA A 110 6.58 14.05 -2.84
N LEU A 111 7.52 13.41 -2.13
CA LEU A 111 8.48 14.09 -1.26
C LEU A 111 9.37 15.07 -2.03
N LEU A 112 9.83 14.67 -3.22
CA LEU A 112 10.64 15.50 -4.10
C LEU A 112 9.91 16.76 -4.59
N THR A 113 8.60 16.65 -4.82
CA THR A 113 7.72 17.78 -5.15
C THR A 113 7.47 18.67 -3.94
N ALA A 114 7.27 18.08 -2.76
CA ALA A 114 6.92 18.81 -1.53
C ALA A 114 8.09 19.58 -0.91
N GLY A 115 9.31 19.09 -1.06
CA GLY A 115 10.50 19.60 -0.39
C GLY A 115 11.52 20.25 -1.32
N ASP A 116 12.47 20.93 -0.70
CA ASP A 116 13.67 21.44 -1.36
C ASP A 116 14.74 20.35 -1.41
N TRP A 117 14.85 19.69 -2.55
CA TRP A 117 15.79 18.59 -2.79
C TRP A 117 16.71 18.95 -3.95
N PRO A 118 17.96 18.43 -3.96
CA PRO A 118 18.88 18.71 -5.05
C PRO A 118 18.30 18.31 -6.40
N GLU A 119 18.42 19.20 -7.39
CA GLU A 119 17.85 18.98 -8.74
C GLU A 119 18.37 17.69 -9.38
N ALA A 120 19.64 17.35 -9.15
CA ALA A 120 20.22 16.10 -9.63
C ALA A 120 19.46 14.85 -9.14
N VAL A 121 18.92 14.89 -7.90
CA VAL A 121 18.12 13.79 -7.32
C VAL A 121 16.73 13.77 -7.94
N ARG A 122 16.12 14.93 -8.17
CA ARG A 122 14.83 15.03 -8.90
C ARG A 122 14.91 14.42 -10.29
N LEU A 123 16.02 14.64 -10.99
CA LEU A 123 16.27 14.10 -12.33
C LEU A 123 16.61 12.60 -12.33
N SER A 124 17.23 12.09 -11.27
CA SER A 124 17.65 10.67 -11.20
C SER A 124 16.58 9.75 -10.59
N TRP A 125 15.69 10.27 -9.74
CA TRP A 125 14.69 9.48 -9.04
C TRP A 125 13.65 8.89 -10.00
N GLY A 126 13.51 7.57 -9.97
CA GLY A 126 12.63 6.86 -10.90
C GLY A 126 13.16 6.73 -12.32
N PHE A 127 14.39 7.16 -12.59
CA PHE A 127 15.07 6.88 -13.85
C PHE A 127 15.77 5.52 -13.82
N GLY A 128 15.32 4.62 -14.69
CA GLY A 128 15.89 3.29 -14.89
C GLY A 128 15.76 2.35 -13.69
N ASN A 129 16.21 1.10 -13.89
CA ASN A 129 16.14 0.04 -12.88
C ASN A 129 17.47 -0.18 -12.12
N THR A 130 18.54 0.51 -12.53
CA THR A 130 19.86 0.47 -11.91
C THR A 130 20.49 1.86 -11.89
N ALA A 131 21.49 2.07 -11.02
CA ALA A 131 22.21 3.33 -10.90
C ALA A 131 23.62 3.10 -10.35
N LYS A 132 24.56 4.00 -10.66
CA LYS A 132 25.92 4.00 -10.11
C LYS A 132 25.91 4.41 -8.63
N GLY A 133 26.96 4.06 -7.89
CA GLY A 133 27.10 4.36 -6.45
C GLY A 133 26.83 5.83 -6.11
N VAL A 134 27.48 6.76 -6.83
CA VAL A 134 27.31 8.21 -6.64
C VAL A 134 25.86 8.70 -6.77
N VAL A 135 25.07 8.10 -7.68
CA VAL A 135 23.65 8.46 -7.85
C VAL A 135 22.84 7.93 -6.66
N ARG A 136 23.12 6.71 -6.21
CA ARG A 136 22.46 6.11 -5.04
C ARG A 136 22.78 6.86 -3.75
N GLU A 137 24.02 7.33 -3.60
CA GLU A 137 24.45 8.17 -2.48
C GLU A 137 23.71 9.52 -2.48
N GLY A 138 23.51 10.13 -3.66
CA GLY A 138 22.70 11.34 -3.80
C GLY A 138 21.21 11.13 -3.48
N GLU A 139 20.64 9.99 -3.85
CA GLU A 139 19.24 9.62 -3.60
C GLU A 139 18.98 9.16 -2.15
N TYR A 140 20.03 8.80 -1.41
CA TYR A 140 19.92 8.21 -0.09
C TYR A 140 19.13 9.06 0.92
N PRO A 141 19.31 10.39 1.02
CA PRO A 141 18.48 11.22 1.89
C PRO A 141 16.97 11.12 1.60
N VAL A 142 16.58 11.02 0.32
CA VAL A 142 15.18 10.82 -0.08
C VAL A 142 14.71 9.42 0.29
N GLU A 143 15.53 8.39 0.08
CA GLU A 143 15.21 7.03 0.54
C GLU A 143 15.00 6.95 2.05
N VAL A 144 15.78 7.70 2.86
CA VAL A 144 15.58 7.78 4.31
C VAL A 144 14.23 8.41 4.64
N ALA A 145 13.89 9.53 4.00
CA ALA A 145 12.60 10.19 4.20
C ALA A 145 11.43 9.28 3.77
N VAL A 146 11.58 8.52 2.68
CA VAL A 146 10.61 7.50 2.26
C VAL A 146 10.47 6.41 3.31
N SER A 147 11.56 5.88 3.86
CA SER A 147 11.52 4.86 4.91
C SER A 147 10.86 5.36 6.18
N GLN A 148 11.10 6.62 6.57
CA GLN A 148 10.44 7.22 7.73
C GLN A 148 8.92 7.29 7.52
N ARG A 149 8.49 7.79 6.36
CA ARG A 149 7.06 7.93 6.03
C ARG A 149 6.34 6.59 5.89
N VAL A 150 6.91 5.66 5.13
CA VAL A 150 6.31 4.33 4.92
C VAL A 150 6.42 3.48 6.19
N GLY A 151 7.50 3.63 6.95
CA GLY A 151 7.71 2.95 8.21
C GLY A 151 6.71 3.34 9.30
N SER A 152 6.26 4.60 9.33
CA SER A 152 5.25 5.07 10.29
C SER A 152 3.81 4.70 9.95
N MET A 153 3.56 4.14 8.76
CA MET A 153 2.20 3.78 8.33
C MET A 153 1.71 2.54 9.08
N PRO A 154 0.52 2.61 9.72
CA PRO A 154 -0.17 1.43 10.21
C PRO A 154 -0.60 0.54 9.06
N PHE A 155 -0.62 -0.78 9.26
CA PHE A 155 -1.15 -1.71 8.27
C PHE A 155 -1.81 -2.95 8.87
N LEU A 156 -2.68 -3.55 8.06
CA LEU A 156 -3.26 -4.87 8.26
C LEU A 156 -2.81 -5.81 7.13
N TRP A 157 -2.96 -7.11 7.36
CA TRP A 157 -2.80 -8.13 6.33
C TRP A 157 -3.85 -9.21 6.49
N VAL A 158 -4.27 -9.80 5.37
CA VAL A 158 -5.06 -11.03 5.32
C VAL A 158 -4.19 -12.15 4.77
N ASP A 159 -4.18 -13.30 5.44
CA ASP A 159 -3.52 -14.52 4.97
C ASP A 159 -4.32 -15.11 3.81
N VAL A 160 -3.63 -15.31 2.69
CA VAL A 160 -4.20 -15.90 1.48
C VAL A 160 -3.07 -16.72 0.86
N ASP A 161 -2.93 -17.98 1.26
CA ASP A 161 -1.88 -18.89 0.79
C ASP A 161 -2.32 -19.77 -0.39
N ASP A 162 -3.00 -19.17 -1.37
CA ASP A 162 -3.36 -19.83 -2.62
C ASP A 162 -2.19 -19.86 -3.63
N GLU A 163 -2.32 -20.68 -4.67
CA GLU A 163 -1.27 -20.80 -5.69
C GLU A 163 -1.13 -19.51 -6.52
N PRO A 164 0.09 -19.14 -6.97
CA PRO A 164 0.30 -17.95 -7.77
C PRO A 164 -0.34 -18.08 -9.15
N ASP A 165 -1.47 -17.41 -9.34
CA ASP A 165 -2.10 -17.22 -10.64
C ASP A 165 -2.77 -15.84 -10.73
N TYR A 166 -3.05 -15.39 -11.94
CA TYR A 166 -3.82 -14.17 -12.18
C TYR A 166 -5.26 -14.25 -11.66
N GLY A 167 -5.83 -15.46 -11.57
CA GLY A 167 -7.12 -15.72 -10.93
C GLY A 167 -7.04 -16.03 -9.43
N SER A 168 -5.86 -15.85 -8.80
CA SER A 168 -5.71 -16.06 -7.35
C SER A 168 -6.66 -15.17 -6.55
N ASP A 169 -7.16 -15.68 -5.43
CA ASP A 169 -7.91 -14.93 -4.42
C ASP A 169 -7.13 -13.68 -4.00
N ARG A 170 -5.79 -13.74 -3.94
CA ARG A 170 -4.95 -12.56 -3.69
C ARG A 170 -5.16 -11.47 -4.74
N GLY A 171 -5.13 -11.84 -6.01
CA GLY A 171 -5.36 -10.91 -7.13
C GLY A 171 -6.79 -10.35 -7.13
N VAL A 172 -7.78 -11.20 -6.83
CA VAL A 172 -9.18 -10.81 -6.71
C VAL A 172 -9.37 -9.80 -5.58
N ILE A 173 -8.81 -10.06 -4.40
CA ILE A 173 -8.89 -9.15 -3.24
C ILE A 173 -8.13 -7.86 -3.50
N GLU A 174 -6.88 -7.91 -4.00
CA GLU A 174 -6.08 -6.72 -4.26
C GLU A 174 -6.77 -5.81 -5.29
N SER A 175 -7.11 -6.34 -6.47
CA SER A 175 -7.72 -5.55 -7.54
C SER A 175 -9.11 -5.05 -7.16
N GLY A 176 -9.94 -5.89 -6.51
CA GLY A 176 -11.26 -5.53 -6.03
C GLY A 176 -11.24 -4.43 -4.98
N ALA A 177 -10.34 -4.53 -3.99
CA ALA A 177 -10.19 -3.50 -2.95
C ALA A 177 -9.72 -2.16 -3.54
N ILE A 178 -8.72 -2.17 -4.43
CA ILE A 178 -8.25 -0.93 -5.11
C ILE A 178 -9.39 -0.30 -5.91
N ALA A 179 -10.09 -1.12 -6.70
CA ALA A 179 -11.20 -0.69 -7.53
C ALA A 179 -12.41 -0.20 -6.72
N LEU A 180 -12.59 -0.64 -5.47
CA LEU A 180 -13.65 -0.16 -4.58
C LEU A 180 -13.26 1.16 -3.90
N LEU A 181 -12.01 1.25 -3.42
CA LEU A 181 -11.49 2.38 -2.65
C LEU A 181 -11.19 3.63 -3.50
N SER A 182 -10.79 3.46 -4.77
CA SER A 182 -10.36 4.57 -5.63
C SER A 182 -11.41 5.67 -5.85
N ASN A 183 -11.05 6.94 -5.90
CA ASN A 183 -11.97 8.02 -6.31
C ASN A 183 -11.79 8.46 -7.79
N ALA A 184 -10.96 7.75 -8.56
CA ALA A 184 -10.63 8.16 -9.93
C ALA A 184 -11.87 8.08 -10.86
N GLY A 185 -12.21 9.21 -11.49
CA GLY A 185 -13.25 9.28 -12.51
C GLY A 185 -14.69 9.08 -12.01
N ARG A 186 -14.94 9.23 -10.71
CA ARG A 186 -16.26 9.02 -10.10
C ARG A 186 -16.49 9.94 -8.88
N PRO A 187 -17.73 10.08 -8.38
CA PRO A 187 -17.98 10.84 -7.16
C PRO A 187 -17.13 10.30 -5.99
N ALA A 188 -16.47 11.22 -5.28
CA ALA A 188 -15.59 10.86 -4.19
C ALA A 188 -16.39 10.36 -2.98
N ILE A 189 -15.89 9.29 -2.36
CA ILE A 189 -16.24 8.84 -1.02
C ILE A 189 -14.92 8.73 -0.26
N ASP A 190 -14.89 9.16 0.99
CA ASP A 190 -13.67 9.16 1.81
C ASP A 190 -12.48 9.85 1.07
N PRO A 191 -12.64 11.11 0.61
CA PRO A 191 -11.60 11.77 -0.16
C PRO A 191 -10.32 11.93 0.68
N PRO A 192 -9.13 11.89 0.04
CA PRO A 192 -7.88 12.17 0.73
C PRO A 192 -7.91 13.54 1.40
N ALA A 193 -7.23 13.69 2.54
CA ALA A 193 -7.09 15.00 3.14
C ALA A 193 -6.37 15.96 2.19
N SER A 194 -6.64 17.27 2.30
CA SER A 194 -5.95 18.28 1.48
C SER A 194 -4.45 18.35 1.76
N SER A 195 -4.03 17.90 2.95
CA SER A 195 -2.64 17.76 3.37
C SER A 195 -2.00 16.42 3.00
N TRP A 196 -2.75 15.50 2.37
CA TRP A 196 -2.22 14.20 2.01
C TRP A 196 -1.08 14.33 0.99
N LEU A 197 0.09 13.77 1.32
CA LEU A 197 1.29 13.85 0.48
C LEU A 197 1.05 13.30 -0.94
N GLY A 198 0.14 12.32 -1.09
CA GLY A 198 -0.22 11.75 -2.39
C GLY A 198 -0.75 12.75 -3.41
N GLN A 199 -1.25 13.92 -2.97
CA GLN A 199 -1.65 15.02 -3.86
C GLN A 199 -0.48 15.58 -4.68
N LEU A 200 0.76 15.40 -4.21
CA LEU A 200 1.99 15.89 -4.85
C LEU A 200 2.72 14.79 -5.64
N ALA A 201 2.18 13.57 -5.69
CA ALA A 201 2.74 12.47 -6.46
C ALA A 201 2.73 12.83 -7.96
N ASN A 202 3.78 12.43 -8.70
CA ASN A 202 3.86 12.71 -10.14
C ASN A 202 2.81 11.95 -10.97
N ARG A 203 2.31 10.81 -10.49
CA ARG A 203 1.27 10.03 -11.17
C ARG A 203 -0.11 10.59 -10.89
N GLU A 204 -0.83 10.94 -11.95
CA GLU A 204 -2.23 11.39 -11.88
C GLU A 204 -3.15 10.34 -11.25
N ALA A 205 -2.92 9.06 -11.55
CA ALA A 205 -3.65 7.95 -10.96
C ALA A 205 -3.65 7.97 -9.42
N ILE A 206 -2.55 8.40 -8.79
CA ILE A 206 -2.46 8.48 -7.33
C ILE A 206 -3.26 9.67 -6.81
N ARG A 207 -3.07 10.83 -7.42
CA ARG A 207 -3.76 12.07 -7.04
C ARG A 207 -5.28 11.93 -7.15
N THR A 208 -5.76 11.34 -8.24
CA THR A 208 -7.20 11.22 -8.54
C THR A 208 -7.86 10.06 -7.81
N SER A 209 -7.13 8.96 -7.54
CA SER A 209 -7.69 7.82 -6.81
C SER A 209 -7.72 8.01 -5.29
N GLY A 210 -6.84 8.84 -4.73
CA GLY A 210 -6.63 8.90 -3.29
C GLY A 210 -5.83 7.70 -2.74
N LEU A 211 -5.21 6.88 -3.61
CA LEU A 211 -4.43 5.72 -3.22
C LEU A 211 -3.01 5.78 -3.77
N TRP A 212 -2.03 5.24 -3.05
CA TRP A 212 -0.68 4.95 -3.54
C TRP A 212 -0.66 3.72 -4.48
N ASN A 213 -1.67 3.61 -5.34
CA ASN A 213 -1.88 2.60 -6.35
C ASN A 213 -1.98 3.27 -7.72
N VAL A 214 -1.54 2.57 -8.78
CA VAL A 214 -1.68 3.03 -10.17
C VAL A 214 -2.52 2.04 -10.97
N GLU A 215 -2.24 0.76 -10.82
CA GLU A 215 -3.05 -0.30 -11.40
C GLU A 215 -4.39 -0.43 -10.66
N HIS A 216 -5.43 -0.84 -11.37
CA HIS A 216 -6.81 -1.08 -10.90
C HIS A 216 -7.60 0.14 -10.40
N VAL A 217 -7.02 1.34 -10.34
CA VAL A 217 -7.72 2.52 -9.80
C VAL A 217 -8.91 3.00 -10.66
N GLN A 218 -8.95 2.64 -11.94
CA GLN A 218 -10.09 2.91 -12.84
C GLN A 218 -10.88 1.63 -13.18
N SER A 219 -10.56 0.51 -12.54
CA SER A 219 -11.28 -0.75 -12.74
C SER A 219 -12.60 -0.76 -11.95
N SER A 220 -13.48 -1.69 -12.32
CA SER A 220 -14.62 -2.07 -11.49
C SER A 220 -14.22 -3.24 -10.59
N PRO A 221 -14.65 -3.29 -9.33
CA PRO A 221 -14.44 -4.46 -8.49
C PRO A 221 -15.08 -5.69 -9.14
N SER A 222 -14.41 -6.85 -9.09
CA SER A 222 -14.99 -8.09 -9.59
C SER A 222 -16.19 -8.49 -8.74
N VAL A 223 -17.21 -9.08 -9.38
CA VAL A 223 -18.35 -9.67 -8.68
C VAL A 223 -17.84 -10.72 -7.70
N GLY A 224 -18.27 -10.65 -6.44
CA GLY A 224 -17.90 -11.60 -5.38
C GLY A 224 -16.54 -11.36 -4.70
N PHE A 225 -15.81 -10.28 -5.01
CA PHE A 225 -14.52 -10.04 -4.34
C PHE A 225 -14.68 -9.84 -2.81
N LEU A 226 -15.79 -9.24 -2.37
CA LEU A 226 -16.12 -9.09 -0.94
C LEU A 226 -16.38 -10.44 -0.28
N ASP A 227 -17.06 -11.36 -0.97
CA ASP A 227 -17.26 -12.74 -0.48
C ASP A 227 -15.93 -13.47 -0.32
N VAL A 228 -15.04 -13.33 -1.32
CA VAL A 228 -13.69 -13.89 -1.27
C VAL A 228 -12.91 -13.29 -0.10
N PHE A 229 -12.96 -11.97 0.08
CA PHE A 229 -12.28 -11.28 1.17
C PHE A 229 -12.82 -11.73 2.54
N SER A 230 -14.14 -11.71 2.71
CA SER A 230 -14.85 -12.12 3.94
C SER A 230 -14.52 -13.56 4.33
N ARG A 231 -14.46 -14.48 3.36
CA ARG A 231 -14.06 -15.88 3.61
C ARG A 231 -12.65 -16.00 4.21
N HIS A 232 -11.67 -15.25 3.68
CA HIS A 232 -10.30 -15.28 4.21
C HIS A 232 -10.18 -14.57 5.56
N VAL A 233 -10.91 -13.47 5.77
CA VAL A 233 -10.99 -12.82 7.09
C VAL A 233 -11.62 -13.75 8.12
N GLY A 234 -12.71 -14.44 7.77
CA GLY A 234 -13.38 -15.40 8.65
C GLY A 234 -12.50 -16.60 9.03
N ALA A 235 -11.63 -17.05 8.13
CA ALA A 235 -10.65 -18.11 8.42
C ALA A 235 -9.55 -17.67 9.41
N MET A 236 -9.33 -16.37 9.59
CA MET A 236 -8.38 -15.82 10.55
C MET A 236 -9.02 -15.44 11.88
N ALA A 237 -10.35 -15.27 11.91
CA ALA A 237 -11.07 -14.89 13.12
C ALA A 237 -10.96 -16.02 14.17
N PRO A 238 -10.66 -15.68 15.44
CA PRO A 238 -10.74 -16.68 16.51
C PRO A 238 -12.18 -17.17 16.66
N GLU A 239 -12.34 -18.47 16.97
CA GLU A 239 -13.63 -19.09 17.34
C GLU A 239 -14.29 -18.38 18.54
#